data_AF-A0A1W0D0Z6-F1
#
_entry.id   AF-A0A1W0D0Z6-F1
#
_cell.length_a   1.000
_cell.length_b   1.000
_cell.length_c   1.000
_cell.angle_alpha   90.00
_cell.angle_beta   90.00
_cell.angle_gamma   90.00
#
_symmetry.space_group_name_H-M   'P 1'
#
loop_
_entity.id
_entity.type
_entity.pdbx_description
1 polymer ?
#
loop_
_entity_poly.entity_id
_entity_poly.type
_entity_poly.pdbx_seq_one_letter_code
_entity_poly.pdbx_strand_id
1 'polypeptide(L)'
;MAGFTYRLEPLLGFRQSSLQLTRQALSAAEGRLDAARQNLRRAEEDVLVCEQALGVLAGNPPMYLSALSFLREQRLCCRALSKAVAEAEQDCEQAWAVLQHARMELRQVEKHKERHRLAAREREQRKVFREQDEAWLQRRRQGGA
;
A
#
# COMPACT_ATOMS: atom_id res chain seq x y z
N MET A 1 21.93 -25.62 13.35
CA MET A 1 21.18 -24.33 13.40
C MET A 1 21.01 -23.64 12.04
N ALA A 2 21.63 -24.13 10.95
CA ALA A 2 21.55 -23.51 9.61
C ALA A 2 20.13 -23.48 8.98
N GLY A 3 19.22 -24.37 9.38
CA GLY A 3 17.91 -24.51 8.74
C GLY A 3 16.91 -23.37 8.96
N PHE A 4 17.07 -22.53 10.00
CA PHE A 4 16.13 -21.43 10.29
C PHE A 4 16.50 -20.13 9.55
N THR A 5 17.79 -19.81 9.47
CA THR A 5 18.29 -18.66 8.70
C THR A 5 17.89 -18.78 7.23
N TYR A 6 17.97 -20.00 6.68
CA TYR A 6 17.59 -20.32 5.31
C TYR A 6 16.08 -20.19 5.02
N ARG A 7 15.22 -20.18 6.06
CA ARG A 7 13.77 -20.02 5.89
C ARG A 7 13.30 -18.56 6.04
N LEU A 8 14.02 -17.76 6.82
CA LEU A 8 13.67 -16.35 7.04
C LEU A 8 14.08 -15.45 5.89
N GLU A 9 15.18 -15.74 5.20
CA GLU A 9 15.63 -14.94 4.05
C GLU A 9 14.66 -15.01 2.86
N PRO A 10 14.16 -16.19 2.44
CA PRO A 10 13.12 -16.28 1.42
C PRO A 10 11.82 -15.58 1.84
N LEU A 11 11.43 -15.69 3.12
CA LEU A 11 10.23 -15.02 3.64
C LEU A 11 10.37 -13.50 3.58
N LEU A 12 11.54 -12.95 3.94
CA LEU A 12 11.82 -11.52 3.81
C LEU A 12 11.78 -11.07 2.35
N GLY A 13 12.43 -11.81 1.45
CA GLY A 13 12.38 -11.53 0.02
C GLY A 13 10.96 -11.52 -0.52
N PHE A 14 10.15 -12.52 -0.17
CA PHE A 14 8.74 -12.57 -0.53
C PHE A 14 7.96 -11.35 -0.01
N ARG A 15 8.11 -10.99 1.27
CA ARG A 15 7.42 -9.84 1.88
C ARG A 15 7.86 -8.51 1.28
N GLN A 16 9.13 -8.37 0.90
CA GLN A 16 9.63 -7.20 0.19
C GLN A 16 9.01 -7.09 -1.22
N SER A 17 8.92 -8.19 -1.96
CA SER A 17 8.25 -8.23 -3.26
C SER A 17 6.75 -7.90 -3.13
N SER A 18 6.05 -8.47 -2.15
CA SER A 18 4.65 -8.13 -1.87
C SER A 18 4.49 -6.65 -1.50
N LEU A 19 5.43 -6.07 -0.76
CA LEU A 19 5.43 -4.65 -0.45
C LEU A 19 5.60 -3.78 -1.70
N GLN A 20 6.42 -4.21 -2.66
CA GLN A 20 6.57 -3.53 -3.94
C GLN A 20 5.27 -3.58 -4.75
N LEU A 21 4.61 -4.75 -4.81
CA LEU A 21 3.33 -4.91 -5.50
C LEU A 21 2.23 -4.05 -4.88
N THR A 22 2.15 -3.97 -3.55
CA THR A 22 1.16 -3.12 -2.86
C THR A 22 1.41 -1.63 -3.07
N ARG A 23 2.67 -1.19 -3.22
CA ARG A 23 3.00 0.19 -3.63
C ARG A 23 2.53 0.49 -5.05
N GLN A 24 2.75 -0.45 -5.98
CA GLN A 24 2.27 -0.31 -7.36
C GLN A 24 0.75 -0.26 -7.42
N ALA A 25 0.06 -1.10 -6.63
CA ALA A 25 -1.39 -1.09 -6.52
C ALA A 25 -1.93 0.25 -6.00
N LEU A 26 -1.29 0.82 -4.96
CA LEU A 26 -1.64 2.15 -4.46
C LEU A 26 -1.46 3.23 -5.54
N SER A 27 -0.31 3.24 -6.22
CA SER A 27 -0.05 4.20 -7.30
C SER A 27 -1.05 4.08 -8.45
N ALA A 28 -1.46 2.86 -8.80
CA ALA A 28 -2.50 2.65 -9.81
C ALA A 28 -3.88 3.15 -9.34
N ALA A 29 -4.22 2.92 -8.07
CA ALA A 29 -5.47 3.43 -7.48
C ALA A 29 -5.50 4.97 -7.46
N GLU A 30 -4.41 5.62 -7.06
CA GLU A 30 -4.25 7.07 -7.09
C GLU A 30 -4.43 7.62 -8.52
N GLY A 31 -3.82 6.98 -9.51
CA GLY A 31 -4.01 7.35 -10.92
C GLY A 31 -5.46 7.23 -11.40
N ARG A 32 -6.20 6.19 -10.96
CA ARG A 32 -7.63 6.06 -11.27
C ARG A 32 -8.47 7.14 -10.60
N LEU A 33 -8.16 7.48 -9.35
CA LEU A 33 -8.83 8.55 -8.62
C LEU A 33 -8.63 9.90 -9.31
N ASP A 34 -7.40 10.22 -9.71
CA ASP A 34 -7.10 11.46 -10.42
C ASP A 34 -7.84 11.54 -11.76
N ALA A 35 -7.88 10.44 -12.52
CA ALA A 35 -8.65 10.37 -13.76
C ALA A 35 -10.16 10.56 -13.51
N ALA A 36 -10.73 9.92 -12.49
CA ALA A 36 -12.13 10.07 -12.13
C ALA A 36 -12.47 11.52 -11.75
N ARG A 37 -11.60 12.18 -10.96
CA ARG A 37 -11.75 13.59 -10.57
C ARG A 37 -11.67 14.52 -11.77
N GLN A 38 -10.75 14.28 -12.71
CA GLN A 38 -10.66 15.05 -13.95
C GLN A 38 -11.92 14.91 -14.80
N ASN A 39 -12.45 13.69 -14.93
CA ASN A 39 -13.68 13.44 -15.68
C ASN A 39 -14.88 14.15 -15.04
N LEU A 40 -14.99 14.12 -13.71
CA LEU A 40 -16.04 14.84 -12.98
C LEU A 40 -15.96 16.34 -13.23
N ARG A 41 -14.77 16.95 -13.09
CA ARG A 41 -14.58 18.40 -13.33
C ARG A 41 -14.99 18.81 -14.74
N ARG A 42 -14.58 18.05 -15.76
CA ARG A 42 -14.98 18.31 -17.15
C ARG A 42 -16.49 18.23 -17.33
N ALA A 43 -17.15 17.23 -16.75
CA ALA A 43 -18.60 17.11 -16.82
C ALA A 43 -19.32 18.26 -16.09
N GLU A 44 -18.79 18.73 -14.97
CA GLU A 44 -19.30 19.90 -14.25
C GLU A 44 -19.15 21.19 -15.08
N GLU A 45 -18.02 21.36 -15.77
CA GLU A 45 -17.80 22.46 -16.72
C GLU A 45 -18.82 22.42 -17.88
N ASP A 46 -19.05 21.24 -18.47
CA ASP A 46 -20.04 21.05 -19.54
C ASP A 46 -21.46 21.41 -19.07
N VAL A 47 -21.82 21.01 -17.84
CA VAL A 47 -23.11 21.38 -17.22
C VAL A 47 -23.24 22.89 -17.08
N LEU A 48 -22.20 23.58 -16.60
CA LEU A 48 -22.21 25.04 -16.46
C LEU A 48 -22.39 25.74 -17.82
N VAL A 49 -21.72 25.27 -18.87
CA VAL A 49 -21.88 25.81 -20.23
C VAL A 49 -23.32 25.60 -20.72
N CYS A 50 -23.90 24.42 -20.48
CA CYS A 50 -25.29 24.13 -20.85
C CYS A 50 -26.30 25.01 -20.10
N GLU A 51 -26.05 25.30 -18.82
CA GLU A 51 -26.87 26.20 -18.01
C GLU A 51 -26.86 27.64 -18.54
N GLN A 52 -25.68 28.13 -18.95
CA GLN A 52 -25.55 29.45 -19.58
C GLN A 52 -26.29 29.51 -20.92
N ALA A 53 -26.19 28.46 -21.74
CA ALA A 53 -26.88 28.39 -23.03
C ALA A 53 -28.41 28.36 -22.88
N LEU A 54 -28.93 27.72 -21.83
CA LEU A 54 -30.36 27.68 -21.53
C LEU A 54 -30.98 29.07 -21.33
N GLY A 55 -30.24 30.01 -20.73
CA GLY A 55 -30.69 31.39 -20.56
C GLY A 55 -30.92 32.12 -21.89
N VAL A 56 -30.09 31.84 -22.90
CA VAL A 56 -30.22 32.42 -24.25
C VAL A 56 -31.44 31.87 -25.00
N LEU A 57 -31.81 30.62 -24.73
CA LEU A 57 -32.90 29.92 -25.42
C LEU A 57 -34.31 30.25 -24.88
N ALA A 58 -34.43 31.10 -23.85
CA ALA A 58 -35.71 31.40 -23.20
C ALA A 58 -36.80 31.92 -24.16
N GLY A 59 -36.42 32.58 -25.26
CA GLY A 59 -37.34 33.08 -26.28
C GLY A 59 -37.82 32.03 -27.31
N ASN A 60 -37.29 30.80 -27.26
CA ASN A 60 -37.63 29.73 -28.20
C ASN A 60 -38.07 28.46 -27.42
N PRO A 61 -39.38 28.31 -27.12
CA PRO A 61 -39.89 27.24 -26.27
C PRO A 61 -39.49 25.81 -26.67
N PRO A 62 -39.55 25.37 -27.95
CA PRO A 62 -39.18 24.00 -28.28
C PRO A 62 -37.69 23.73 -28.08
N MET A 63 -36.81 24.67 -28.44
CA MET A 63 -35.37 24.53 -28.23
C MET A 63 -35.01 24.57 -26.73
N TYR A 64 -35.69 25.41 -25.95
CA TYR A 64 -35.51 25.49 -24.50
C TYR A 64 -35.83 24.16 -23.81
N LEU A 65 -36.96 23.52 -24.16
CA LEU A 65 -37.35 22.24 -23.56
C LEU A 65 -36.37 21.11 -23.90
N SER A 66 -35.87 21.07 -25.15
CA SER A 66 -34.86 20.11 -25.58
C SER A 66 -33.53 20.30 -24.84
N ALA A 67 -33.06 21.56 -24.73
CA ALA A 67 -31.85 21.89 -23.97
C ALA A 67 -32.00 21.55 -22.47
N LEU A 68 -33.19 21.76 -21.91
CA LEU A 68 -33.49 21.40 -20.53
C LEU A 68 -33.43 19.88 -20.29
N SER A 69 -33.94 19.06 -21.22
CA SER A 69 -33.80 17.60 -21.11
C SER A 69 -32.34 17.18 -21.17
N PHE A 70 -31.56 17.75 -22.09
CA PHE A 70 -30.13 17.45 -22.21
C PHE A 70 -29.36 17.84 -20.93
N LEU A 71 -29.63 19.02 -20.36
CA LEU A 71 -29.01 19.44 -19.10
C LEU A 71 -29.34 18.47 -17.94
N ARG A 72 -30.56 17.94 -17.88
CA ARG A 72 -30.93 16.95 -16.87
C ARG A 72 -30.12 15.67 -17.02
N GLU A 73 -29.92 15.20 -18.24
CA GLU A 73 -29.08 14.03 -18.53
C GLU A 73 -27.62 14.29 -18.13
N GLN A 74 -27.06 15.46 -18.46
CA GLN A 74 -25.70 15.82 -18.06
C GLN A 74 -25.51 15.87 -16.53
N ARG A 75 -26.51 16.40 -15.81
CA ARG A 75 -26.50 16.38 -14.34
C ARG A 75 -26.58 14.96 -13.77
N LEU A 76 -27.31 14.04 -14.41
CA LEU A 76 -27.32 12.63 -14.03
C LEU A 76 -25.96 11.98 -14.27
N CYS A 77 -25.31 12.27 -15.40
CA CYS A 77 -23.94 11.83 -15.69
C CYS A 77 -22.96 12.34 -14.64
N CYS A 78 -23.03 13.62 -14.24
CA CYS A 78 -22.20 14.17 -13.17
C CYS A 78 -22.39 13.43 -11.84
N ARG A 79 -23.63 13.09 -11.47
CA ARG A 79 -23.90 12.29 -10.27
C ARG A 79 -23.30 10.89 -10.36
N ALA A 80 -23.34 10.25 -11.53
CA ALA A 80 -22.70 8.95 -11.74
C ALA A 80 -21.17 9.05 -11.62
N LEU A 81 -20.56 10.09 -12.20
CA LEU A 81 -19.13 10.35 -12.07
C LEU A 81 -18.72 10.66 -10.63
N SER A 82 -19.55 11.40 -9.88
CA SER A 82 -19.32 11.66 -8.45
C SER A 82 -19.32 10.37 -7.63
N LYS A 83 -20.21 9.41 -7.94
CA LYS A 83 -20.16 8.08 -7.34
C LYS A 83 -18.89 7.32 -7.71
N ALA A 84 -18.48 7.35 -8.98
CA ALA A 84 -17.24 6.72 -9.41
C ALA A 84 -15.99 7.32 -8.73
N VAL A 85 -16.00 8.62 -8.45
CA VAL A 85 -14.95 9.26 -7.64
C VAL A 85 -14.96 8.71 -6.21
N ALA A 86 -16.12 8.63 -5.56
CA ALA A 86 -16.22 8.09 -4.21
C ALA A 86 -15.76 6.62 -4.13
N GLU A 87 -16.11 5.80 -5.12
CA GLU A 87 -15.61 4.41 -5.24
C GLU A 87 -14.09 4.37 -5.41
N ALA A 88 -13.52 5.25 -6.25
CA ALA A 88 -12.07 5.34 -6.43
C ALA A 88 -11.33 5.85 -5.18
N GLU A 89 -11.95 6.73 -4.38
CA GLU A 89 -11.42 7.16 -3.08
C GLU A 89 -11.37 5.99 -2.11
N GLN A 90 -12.45 5.19 -2.04
CA GLN A 90 -12.50 4.00 -1.21
C GLN A 90 -11.45 2.97 -1.63
N ASP A 91 -11.24 2.75 -2.94
CA ASP A 91 -10.17 1.90 -3.46
C ASP A 91 -8.78 2.37 -3.00
N CYS A 92 -8.52 3.69 -3.02
CA CYS A 92 -7.26 4.26 -2.57
C CYS A 92 -7.04 4.04 -1.07
N GLU A 93 -8.08 4.25 -0.26
CA GLU A 93 -8.03 4.01 1.19
C GLU A 93 -7.74 2.54 1.50
N GLN A 94 -8.40 1.62 0.79
CA GLN A 94 -8.16 0.18 0.93
C GLN A 94 -6.72 -0.19 0.53
N ALA A 95 -6.24 0.30 -0.61
CA ALA A 95 -4.87 0.05 -1.07
C ALA A 95 -3.84 0.60 -0.06
N TRP A 96 -4.11 1.76 0.54
CA TRP A 96 -3.26 2.34 1.58
C TRP A 96 -3.25 1.47 2.85
N ALA A 97 -4.41 1.01 3.31
CA ALA A 97 -4.52 0.11 4.47
C ALA A 97 -3.74 -1.20 4.24
N VAL A 98 -3.87 -1.80 3.06
CA VAL A 98 -3.10 -3.00 2.67
C VAL A 98 -1.60 -2.73 2.67
N LEU A 99 -1.16 -1.58 2.14
CA LEU A 99 0.25 -1.19 2.16
C LEU A 99 0.78 -1.03 3.60
N GLN A 100 0.02 -0.42 4.50
CA GLN A 100 0.43 -0.27 5.90
C GLN A 100 0.52 -1.63 6.60
N HIS A 101 -0.43 -2.53 6.34
CA HIS A 101 -0.38 -3.89 6.86
C HIS A 101 0.87 -4.64 6.38
N ALA A 102 1.17 -4.59 5.07
CA ALA A 102 2.37 -5.22 4.50
C ALA A 102 3.67 -4.64 5.11
N ARG A 103 3.74 -3.33 5.36
CA ARG A 103 4.88 -2.70 6.04
C ARG A 103 5.04 -3.21 7.47
N MET A 104 3.92 -3.37 8.19
CA MET A 104 3.92 -3.85 9.56
C MET A 104 4.39 -5.31 9.64
N GLU A 105 3.89 -6.17 8.75
CA GLU A 105 4.35 -7.57 8.64
C GLU A 105 5.86 -7.66 8.33
N LEU A 106 6.37 -6.85 7.38
CA LEU A 106 7.79 -6.84 7.07
C LEU A 106 8.64 -6.47 8.29
N ARG A 107 8.24 -5.43 9.03
CA ARG A 107 8.93 -5.03 10.27
C ARG A 107 8.92 -6.14 11.33
N GLN A 108 7.86 -6.94 11.42
CA GLN A 108 7.80 -8.06 12.35
C GLN A 108 8.82 -9.15 11.97
N VAL A 109 8.90 -9.49 10.68
CA VAL A 109 9.87 -10.49 10.20
C VAL A 109 11.30 -9.99 10.37
N GLU A 110 11.58 -8.72 10.11
CA GLU A 110 12.89 -8.10 10.35
C GLU A 110 13.29 -8.15 11.83
N LYS A 111 12.37 -7.80 12.74
CA LYS A 111 12.59 -7.91 14.19
C LYS A 111 12.89 -9.35 14.60
N HIS A 112 12.18 -10.32 14.03
CA HIS A 112 12.40 -11.72 14.31
C HIS A 112 13.78 -12.19 13.82
N LYS A 113 14.20 -11.78 12.61
CA LYS A 113 15.56 -12.03 12.09
C LYS A 113 16.64 -11.48 13.02
N GLU A 114 16.48 -10.24 13.51
CA GLU A 114 17.48 -9.64 14.40
C GLU A 114 17.56 -10.37 15.75
N ARG A 115 16.42 -10.76 16.34
CA ARG A 115 16.40 -11.59 17.56
C ARG A 115 17.16 -12.91 17.36
N HIS A 116 16.98 -13.55 16.20
CA HIS A 116 17.70 -14.77 15.87
C HIS A 116 19.21 -14.54 15.71
N ARG A 117 19.61 -13.41 15.11
CA ARG A 117 21.01 -13.03 14.96
C ARG A 117 21.68 -12.82 16.33
N LEU A 118 21.01 -12.12 17.24
CA LEU A 118 21.50 -11.90 18.61
C LEU A 118 21.62 -13.22 19.37
N ALA A 119 20.60 -14.07 19.32
CA ALA A 119 20.62 -15.38 19.97
C ALA A 119 21.72 -16.31 19.41
N ALA A 120 22.05 -16.21 18.11
CA ALA A 120 23.16 -16.96 17.51
C ALA A 120 24.51 -16.48 18.06
N ARG A 121 24.73 -15.16 18.13
CA ARG A 121 25.94 -14.56 18.72
C ARG A 121 26.12 -14.94 20.19
N GLU A 122 25.06 -14.90 20.98
CA GLU A 122 25.12 -15.31 22.39
C GLU A 122 25.50 -16.79 22.55
N ARG A 123 24.99 -17.67 21.67
CA ARG A 123 25.35 -19.10 21.68
C ARG A 123 26.81 -19.32 21.30
N GLU A 124 27.31 -18.60 20.30
CA GLU A 124 28.73 -18.63 19.92
C GLU A 124 29.62 -18.18 21.07
N GLN A 125 29.30 -17.04 21.71
CA GLN A 125 30.03 -16.58 22.89
C GLN A 125 30.02 -17.62 24.02
N ARG A 126 28.86 -18.19 24.36
CA ARG A 126 28.75 -19.24 25.37
C ARG A 126 29.57 -20.48 24.99
N LYS A 127 29.63 -20.85 23.72
CA LYS A 127 30.45 -21.97 23.24
C LYS A 127 31.94 -21.68 23.44
N VAL A 128 32.39 -20.48 23.06
CA VAL A 128 33.78 -20.04 23.27
C VAL A 128 34.15 -20.06 24.76
N PHE A 129 33.28 -19.55 25.64
CA PHE A 129 33.52 -19.62 27.08
C PHE A 129 33.62 -21.06 27.60
N ARG A 130 32.77 -21.97 27.13
CA ARG A 130 32.85 -23.40 27.50
C ARG A 130 34.16 -24.03 27.02
N GLU A 131 34.58 -23.76 25.79
CA GLU A 131 35.84 -24.26 25.23
C GLU A 131 37.06 -23.74 26.01
N GLN A 132 37.03 -22.47 26.42
CA GLN A 132 38.07 -21.88 27.26
C GLN A 132 38.14 -22.52 28.64
N ASP A 133 36.98 -22.76 29.27
CA ASP A 133 36.88 -23.41 30.58
C ASP A 133 37.35 -24.87 30.52
N GLU A 134 36.93 -25.62 29.50
CA GLU A 134 37.42 -26.98 29.23
C GLU A 134 38.94 -27.01 29.02
N ALA A 135 39.48 -26.09 28.22
CA ALA A 135 40.92 -25.97 28.00
C ALA A 135 41.69 -25.58 29.27
N TRP A 136 41.10 -24.79 30.17
CA TRP A 136 41.67 -24.49 31.48
C TRP A 136 41.69 -25.73 32.38
N LEU A 137 40.59 -26.47 32.45
CA LEU A 137 40.48 -27.72 33.20
C LEU A 137 41.46 -28.78 32.68
N GLN A 138 41.63 -28.91 31.36
CA GLN A 138 42.58 -29.85 30.75
C GLN A 138 44.03 -29.49 31.10
N ARG A 139 44.41 -28.21 31.03
CA ARG A 139 45.75 -27.76 31.45
C ARG A 139 46.02 -28.09 32.92
N ARG A 140 45.04 -27.89 33.79
CA ARG A 140 45.14 -28.25 35.21
C ARG A 140 45.31 -29.77 35.43
N ARG A 141 44.65 -30.60 34.61
CA ARG A 141 44.79 -32.06 34.66
C ARG A 141 46.12 -32.58 34.08
N GLN A 142 46.73 -31.86 33.14
CA GLN A 142 47.95 -32.28 32.45
C GLN A 142 49.26 -31.80 33.12
N GLY A 143 49.20 -30.84 34.05
CA GLY A 143 50.41 -30.31 34.71
C GLY A 143 50.11 -29.45 35.93
N GLY A 144 49.37 -30.00 36.89
CA GLY A 144 49.00 -29.35 38.15
C GLY A 144 49.60 -30.04 39.37
N ALA A 145 50.93 -30.18 39.39
CA ALA A 145 51.80 -29.94 40.54
C ALA A 145 52.96 -29.08 40.02
#